data_AF-A0A9E3Q3H5-F1
#
_entry.id   AF-A0A9E3Q3H5-F1
#
_cell.length_a   1.000
_cell.length_b   1.000
_cell.length_c   1.000
_cell.angle_alpha   90.00
_cell.angle_beta   90.00
_cell.angle_gamma   90.00
#
_symmetry.space_group_name_H-M   'P 1'
#
loop_
_entity.id
_entity.type
_entity.pdbx_description
1 polymer ?
#
loop_
_entity_poly.entity_id
_entity_poly.type
_entity_poly.pdbx_seq_one_letter_code
_entity_poly.pdbx_strand_id
1 'polypeptide(L)'
;MEERSNEGRDGGKGGGEGRRGYEDPAWLQRLWGVQRVPLSPERLHWWSVHVQRFLGFVRKHQREGPVGVLAEEFLADERLREPAPSAWQLDQVRQALEVFGRGIENWHFRPDEQGWRRPAFRVRVQAAGEGLGGRGPESEPGVVREEAVERVPHANGRAGGRGGAGWKERFVGVIRLRHYSIRTEQTYQDWIERFLRFHGGMEPGALGEAEVREFLEYLAVARNVSASTQNQAFSALLFLYGVVLERPLGDLQDVLRARRAGRLPVVLSREEVHRLLNGMEGTLGLIARVLYGTGMRLMECLRLRVKDVDFERGMITIREGKGDKDRTVMLPEAVRGGWVQHLERVRILWESDRASGLPGVWMPDALERKYPEAGKEWSWMWVFPGKRLSVDPRSGIERRHHAHETAVQRAVKASARMAQISKPVGCHTLRHSFATHLLERGTDLRSVQELLGHQSVETTQIYTHVMNRPGLAVLSPLDDGTPLREEPVEYRVGSGSGEARRPRQARVEDRPYELLEDEGSPG
;
A
#
# COMPACT_ATOMS: atom_id res chain seq x y z
N MET A 1 -17.39 -66.92 11.78
CA MET A 1 -17.58 -66.04 12.93
C MET A 1 -17.30 -64.64 12.44
N GLU A 2 -18.30 -64.00 11.82
CA GLU A 2 -19.33 -63.18 12.52
C GLU A 2 -18.67 -61.87 12.98
N GLU A 3 -19.09 -60.67 12.58
CA GLU A 3 -20.44 -60.18 12.36
C GLU A 3 -20.47 -58.93 11.46
N ARG A 4 -21.63 -58.71 10.82
CA ARG A 4 -22.04 -57.52 10.04
C ARG A 4 -22.55 -56.41 10.97
N SER A 5 -22.54 -55.15 10.50
CA SER A 5 -23.52 -54.03 10.71
C SER A 5 -22.88 -52.76 10.12
N ASN A 6 -23.25 -52.19 8.95
CA ASN A 6 -24.45 -51.48 8.49
C ASN A 6 -24.84 -50.20 9.27
N GLU A 7 -25.31 -49.20 8.49
CA GLU A 7 -25.78 -47.82 8.82
C GLU A 7 -24.68 -46.73 8.80
N GLY A 8 -24.79 -45.60 8.10
CA GLY A 8 -25.84 -45.01 7.29
C GLY A 8 -25.31 -43.73 6.63
N ARG A 9 -25.91 -43.34 5.49
CA ARG A 9 -25.75 -42.02 4.86
C ARG A 9 -26.21 -40.93 5.82
N ASP A 10 -25.47 -39.83 5.94
CA ASP A 10 -26.14 -38.52 5.91
C ASP A 10 -25.24 -37.40 5.38
N GLY A 11 -25.81 -36.59 4.50
CA GLY A 11 -25.22 -35.39 3.95
C GLY A 11 -25.66 -34.19 4.77
N GLY A 12 -24.76 -33.61 5.56
CA GLY A 12 -24.99 -32.37 6.28
C GLY A 12 -24.20 -31.21 5.67
N LYS A 13 -24.89 -30.30 4.98
CA LYS A 13 -24.41 -28.92 4.74
C LYS A 13 -24.33 -28.19 6.09
N GLY A 14 -23.15 -27.70 6.45
CA GLY A 14 -22.88 -26.63 7.41
C GLY A 14 -21.49 -26.09 7.07
N GLY A 15 -21.26 -24.83 6.72
CA GLY A 15 -21.71 -23.67 7.46
C GLY A 15 -20.64 -23.27 8.48
N GLY A 16 -19.50 -22.75 8.01
CA GLY A 16 -18.47 -22.09 8.80
C GLY A 16 -17.59 -22.99 9.67
N GLU A 17 -16.31 -23.13 9.29
CA GLU A 17 -15.25 -23.53 10.23
C GLU A 17 -13.99 -22.70 10.00
N GLY A 18 -13.42 -22.28 11.13
CA GLY A 18 -12.35 -21.31 11.23
C GLY A 18 -11.00 -21.82 10.72
N ARG A 19 -10.15 -20.85 10.40
CA ARG A 19 -8.73 -21.01 10.09
C ARG A 19 -8.02 -21.77 11.21
N ARG A 20 -7.85 -23.09 11.08
CA ARG A 20 -6.80 -23.84 11.78
C ARG A 20 -5.47 -23.46 11.13
N GLY A 21 -4.50 -23.01 11.92
CA GLY A 21 -3.13 -22.78 11.47
C GLY A 21 -2.54 -24.06 10.91
N TYR A 22 -2.36 -24.11 9.60
CA TYR A 22 -1.69 -25.23 8.93
C TYR A 22 -0.22 -24.85 8.82
N GLU A 23 0.65 -25.45 9.65
CA GLU A 23 2.09 -25.23 9.55
C GLU A 23 2.65 -25.96 8.32
N ASP A 24 3.58 -25.31 7.60
CA ASP A 24 4.23 -25.92 6.45
C ASP A 24 5.05 -27.14 6.89
N PRO A 25 4.91 -28.31 6.23
CA PRO A 25 5.75 -29.48 6.49
C PRO A 25 7.24 -29.14 6.48
N ALA A 26 8.02 -29.69 7.43
CA ALA A 26 9.45 -29.41 7.58
C ALA A 26 10.27 -29.63 6.29
N TRP A 27 9.82 -30.50 5.38
CA TRP A 27 10.47 -30.70 4.08
C TRP A 27 10.24 -29.54 3.10
N LEU A 28 9.09 -28.85 3.15
CA LEU A 28 8.82 -27.65 2.36
C LEU A 28 9.60 -26.45 2.89
N GLN A 29 9.68 -26.31 4.21
CA GLN A 29 10.54 -25.29 4.84
C GLN A 29 12.01 -25.46 4.42
N ARG A 30 12.49 -26.71 4.37
CA ARG A 30 13.83 -27.04 3.85
C ARG A 30 13.97 -26.75 2.36
N LEU A 31 12.98 -27.10 1.53
CA LEU A 31 12.99 -26.80 0.09
C LEU A 31 13.14 -25.30 -0.18
N TRP A 32 12.32 -24.47 0.48
CA TRP A 32 12.36 -23.01 0.29
C TRP A 32 13.63 -22.39 0.86
N GLY A 33 14.10 -22.89 2.00
CA GLY A 33 15.35 -22.45 2.62
C GLY A 33 16.59 -22.77 1.77
N VAL A 34 16.65 -23.95 1.15
CA VAL A 34 17.77 -24.36 0.29
C VAL A 34 17.77 -23.61 -1.04
N GLN A 35 16.59 -23.34 -1.62
CA GLN A 35 16.46 -22.58 -2.87
C GLN A 35 16.63 -21.06 -2.69
N ARG A 36 16.82 -20.56 -1.45
CA ARG A 36 16.95 -19.14 -1.08
C ARG A 36 15.88 -18.25 -1.75
N VAL A 37 14.64 -18.74 -1.80
CA VAL A 37 13.54 -18.03 -2.47
C VAL A 37 13.23 -16.77 -1.66
N PRO A 38 13.40 -15.56 -2.21
CA PRO A 38 13.37 -14.35 -1.41
C PRO A 38 11.95 -13.79 -1.29
N LEU A 39 11.04 -14.60 -0.75
CA LEU A 39 9.63 -14.28 -0.52
C LEU A 39 9.36 -14.11 0.97
N SER A 40 8.32 -13.34 1.32
CA SER A 40 7.87 -13.22 2.71
C SER A 40 7.33 -14.55 3.23
N PRO A 41 7.34 -14.80 4.56
CA PRO A 41 6.79 -16.03 5.14
C PRO A 41 5.34 -16.32 4.71
N GLU A 42 4.51 -15.28 4.59
CA GLU A 42 3.12 -15.39 4.14
C GLU A 42 3.02 -15.86 2.66
N ARG A 43 3.93 -15.40 1.79
CA ARG A 43 3.98 -15.82 0.39
C ARG A 43 4.56 -17.22 0.23
N LEU A 44 5.57 -17.57 1.03
CA LEU A 44 6.10 -18.93 1.08
C LEU A 44 5.04 -19.92 1.53
N HIS A 45 4.25 -19.57 2.54
CA HIS A 45 3.11 -20.39 2.96
C HIS A 45 2.07 -20.53 1.85
N TRP A 46 1.75 -19.45 1.12
CA TRP A 46 0.85 -19.53 -0.02
C TRP A 46 1.40 -20.43 -1.15
N TRP A 47 2.70 -20.36 -1.44
CA TRP A 47 3.39 -21.24 -2.39
C TRP A 47 3.34 -22.72 -1.91
N SER A 48 3.61 -22.96 -0.63
CA SER A 48 3.52 -24.28 0.02
C SER A 48 2.13 -24.89 -0.13
N VAL A 49 1.06 -24.10 0.07
CA VAL A 49 -0.32 -24.56 -0.10
C VAL A 49 -0.57 -25.05 -1.54
N HIS A 50 -0.08 -24.33 -2.55
CA HIS A 50 -0.31 -24.72 -3.94
C HIS A 50 0.57 -25.88 -4.41
N VAL A 51 1.80 -25.99 -3.91
CA VAL A 51 2.63 -27.19 -4.12
C VAL A 51 1.95 -28.42 -3.53
N GLN A 52 1.38 -28.32 -2.32
CA GLN A 52 0.64 -29.43 -1.71
C GLN A 52 -0.64 -29.77 -2.50
N ARG A 53 -1.36 -28.77 -3.00
CA ARG A 53 -2.53 -28.98 -3.88
C ARG A 53 -2.15 -29.67 -5.18
N PHE A 54 -1.04 -29.28 -5.80
CA PHE A 54 -0.49 -29.94 -6.97
C PHE A 54 -0.15 -31.41 -6.68
N LEU A 55 0.53 -31.72 -5.57
CA LEU A 55 0.79 -33.10 -5.16
C LEU A 55 -0.50 -33.90 -4.92
N GLY A 56 -1.52 -33.24 -4.37
CA GLY A 56 -2.86 -33.80 -4.21
C GLY A 56 -3.56 -34.08 -5.54
N PHE A 57 -3.46 -33.17 -6.52
CA PHE A 57 -3.99 -33.33 -7.87
C PHE A 57 -3.32 -34.49 -8.60
N VAL A 58 -1.99 -34.55 -8.56
CA VAL A 58 -1.18 -35.61 -9.17
C VAL A 58 -1.53 -36.98 -8.57
N ARG A 59 -1.69 -37.05 -7.24
CA ARG A 59 -2.15 -38.26 -6.53
C ARG A 59 -3.56 -38.67 -6.94
N LYS A 60 -4.50 -37.71 -7.00
CA LYS A 60 -5.91 -37.97 -7.30
C LYS A 60 -6.12 -38.49 -8.72
N HIS A 61 -5.38 -37.95 -9.69
CA HIS A 61 -5.53 -38.28 -11.11
C HIS A 61 -4.51 -39.32 -11.61
N GLN A 62 -3.68 -39.87 -10.72
CA GLN A 62 -2.66 -40.88 -11.01
C GLN A 62 -1.79 -40.54 -12.23
N ARG A 63 -1.37 -39.27 -12.36
CA ARG A 63 -0.64 -38.77 -13.53
C ARG A 63 0.86 -39.01 -13.39
N GLU A 64 1.50 -39.49 -14.45
CA GLU A 64 2.96 -39.67 -14.51
C GLU A 64 3.58 -38.75 -15.56
N GLY A 65 4.69 -38.10 -15.20
CA GLY A 65 5.40 -37.22 -16.11
C GLY A 65 6.29 -36.19 -15.39
N PRO A 66 7.04 -35.38 -16.15
CA PRO A 66 7.82 -34.27 -15.62
C PRO A 66 6.92 -33.26 -14.89
N VAL A 67 7.40 -32.70 -13.78
CA VAL A 67 6.66 -31.71 -12.97
C VAL A 67 6.14 -30.55 -13.82
N GLY A 68 6.92 -30.04 -14.78
CA GLY A 68 6.50 -28.94 -15.65
C GLY A 68 5.30 -29.27 -16.54
N VAL A 69 5.21 -30.49 -17.06
CA VAL A 69 4.07 -30.92 -17.89
C VAL A 69 2.82 -31.09 -17.02
N LEU A 70 2.98 -31.76 -15.88
CA LEU A 70 1.89 -31.95 -14.93
C LEU A 70 1.41 -30.63 -14.30
N ALA A 71 2.29 -29.63 -14.18
CA ALA A 71 1.95 -28.31 -13.67
C ALA A 71 1.03 -27.56 -14.63
N GLU A 72 1.26 -27.61 -15.94
CA GLU A 72 0.34 -27.00 -16.91
C GLU A 72 -1.01 -27.74 -16.95
N GLU A 73 -1.03 -29.07 -16.81
CA GLU A 73 -2.28 -29.83 -16.64
C GLU A 73 -3.04 -29.42 -15.37
N PHE A 74 -2.33 -29.25 -14.25
CA PHE A 74 -2.91 -28.80 -12.99
C PHE A 74 -3.46 -27.38 -13.08
N LEU A 75 -2.76 -26.47 -13.76
CA LEU A 75 -3.19 -25.09 -13.97
C LEU A 75 -4.38 -24.98 -14.94
N ALA A 76 -4.56 -25.98 -15.82
CA ALA A 76 -5.69 -26.09 -16.73
C ALA A 76 -6.92 -26.78 -16.09
N ASP A 77 -6.81 -27.39 -14.90
CA ASP A 77 -7.94 -28.01 -14.21
C ASP A 77 -8.90 -26.92 -13.68
N GLU A 78 -10.09 -26.84 -14.28
CA GLU A 78 -11.16 -25.91 -13.93
C GLU A 78 -11.66 -26.02 -12.48
N ARG A 79 -11.24 -27.03 -11.72
CA ARG A 79 -11.62 -27.24 -10.31
C ARG A 79 -10.66 -26.57 -9.31
N LEU A 80 -9.68 -25.80 -9.77
CA LEU A 80 -8.95 -24.83 -8.93
C LEU A 80 -9.86 -23.70 -8.36
N ARG A 81 -11.17 -23.74 -8.66
CA ARG A 81 -12.15 -22.68 -8.41
C ARG A 81 -12.88 -22.88 -7.08
N GLU A 82 -12.56 -22.04 -6.09
CA GLU A 82 -13.46 -20.96 -5.65
C GLU A 82 -12.81 -20.09 -4.55
N PRO A 83 -12.64 -18.77 -4.78
CA PRO A 83 -12.76 -18.08 -6.07
C PRO A 83 -11.61 -18.50 -7.02
N ALA A 84 -11.87 -18.44 -8.33
CA ALA A 84 -10.89 -18.77 -9.37
C ALA A 84 -9.66 -17.84 -9.24
N PRO A 85 -8.42 -18.37 -9.22
CA PRO A 85 -7.22 -17.53 -9.20
C PRO A 85 -7.15 -16.67 -10.46
N SER A 86 -6.92 -15.37 -10.31
CA SER A 86 -6.64 -14.45 -11.41
C SER A 86 -5.39 -14.89 -12.20
N ALA A 87 -5.24 -14.42 -13.44
CA ALA A 87 -4.13 -14.84 -14.33
C ALA A 87 -2.73 -14.70 -13.69
N TRP A 88 -2.50 -13.67 -12.87
CA TRP A 88 -1.22 -13.50 -12.16
C TRP A 88 -1.05 -14.46 -10.98
N GLN A 89 -2.15 -14.88 -10.33
CA GLN A 89 -2.09 -15.92 -9.30
C GLN A 89 -1.78 -17.28 -9.92
N LEU A 90 -2.32 -17.58 -11.12
CA LEU A 90 -1.92 -18.77 -11.88
C LEU A 90 -0.44 -18.72 -12.25
N ASP A 91 0.09 -17.55 -12.61
CA ASP A 91 1.51 -17.36 -12.86
C ASP A 91 2.38 -17.56 -11.60
N GLN A 92 1.92 -17.11 -10.43
CA GLN A 92 2.59 -17.40 -9.16
C GLN A 92 2.57 -18.89 -8.79
N VAL A 93 1.48 -19.60 -9.07
CA VAL A 93 1.42 -21.05 -8.89
C VAL A 93 2.38 -21.76 -9.85
N ARG A 94 2.42 -21.34 -11.11
CA ARG A 94 3.39 -21.85 -12.10
C ARG A 94 4.82 -21.68 -11.59
N GLN A 95 5.19 -20.47 -11.15
CA GLN A 95 6.52 -20.20 -10.58
C GLN A 95 6.83 -21.07 -9.35
N ALA A 96 5.86 -21.26 -8.45
CA ALA A 96 6.02 -22.14 -7.30
C ALA A 96 6.28 -23.59 -7.70
N LEU A 97 5.59 -24.09 -8.72
CA LEU A 97 5.74 -25.45 -9.25
C LEU A 97 7.04 -25.63 -10.05
N GLU A 98 7.50 -24.60 -10.76
CA GLU A 98 8.81 -24.60 -11.41
C GLU A 98 9.95 -24.68 -10.39
N VAL A 99 9.89 -23.87 -9.33
CA VAL A 99 10.89 -23.90 -8.25
C VAL A 99 10.84 -25.23 -7.51
N PHE A 100 9.64 -25.77 -7.25
CA PHE A 100 9.48 -27.12 -6.71
C PHE A 100 10.13 -28.17 -7.61
N GLY A 101 9.84 -28.16 -8.92
CA GLY A 101 10.40 -29.13 -9.88
C GLY A 101 11.92 -29.07 -9.98
N ARG A 102 12.53 -27.88 -9.87
CA ARG A 102 13.99 -27.71 -9.88
C ARG A 102 14.65 -28.12 -8.55
N GLY A 103 13.94 -27.96 -7.44
CA GLY A 103 14.45 -28.22 -6.09
C GLY A 103 14.35 -29.68 -5.63
N ILE A 104 13.83 -30.57 -6.47
CA ILE A 104 13.68 -31.99 -6.15
C ILE A 104 14.48 -32.88 -7.13
N GLU A 105 14.75 -34.10 -6.69
CA GLU A 105 15.46 -35.13 -7.44
C GLU A 105 14.91 -36.51 -7.11
N ASN A 106 15.10 -37.47 -8.01
CA ASN A 106 14.48 -38.80 -7.94
C ASN A 106 12.94 -38.71 -7.81
N TRP A 107 12.29 -37.85 -8.59
CA TRP A 107 10.82 -37.79 -8.67
C TRP A 107 10.27 -39.05 -9.34
N HIS A 108 9.55 -39.87 -8.58
CA HIS A 108 8.90 -41.11 -9.04
C HIS A 108 7.68 -41.40 -8.17
N PHE A 109 6.89 -42.41 -8.52
CA PHE A 109 5.80 -42.87 -7.66
C PHE A 109 6.21 -44.10 -6.86
N ARG A 110 5.95 -44.08 -5.55
CA ARG A 110 6.07 -45.26 -4.67
C ARG A 110 4.69 -45.72 -4.20
N PRO A 111 4.42 -47.04 -4.19
CA PRO A 111 3.21 -47.55 -3.57
C PRO A 111 3.28 -47.32 -2.05
N ASP A 112 2.17 -46.84 -1.47
CA ASP A 112 1.99 -46.75 -0.03
C ASP A 112 1.53 -48.10 0.55
N GLU A 113 1.37 -48.16 1.88
CA GLU A 113 0.97 -49.37 2.62
C GLU A 113 -0.39 -49.95 2.20
N GLN A 114 -1.19 -49.19 1.45
CA GLN A 114 -2.51 -49.56 0.94
C GLN A 114 -2.47 -49.82 -0.59
N GLY A 115 -1.28 -49.87 -1.20
CA GLY A 115 -1.09 -50.12 -2.63
C GLY A 115 -1.24 -48.89 -3.54
N TRP A 116 -1.47 -47.69 -2.99
CA TRP A 116 -1.66 -46.48 -3.77
C TRP A 116 -0.34 -45.82 -4.14
N ARG A 117 -0.19 -45.47 -5.42
CA ARG A 117 1.01 -44.83 -5.94
C ARG A 117 1.05 -43.36 -5.51
N ARG A 118 2.01 -42.98 -4.66
CA ARG A 118 2.23 -41.60 -4.18
C ARG A 118 3.49 -40.99 -4.78
N PRO A 119 3.49 -39.68 -5.07
CA PRO A 119 4.69 -38.98 -5.53
C PRO A 119 5.76 -39.00 -4.43
N ALA A 120 6.95 -39.48 -4.79
CA ALA A 120 8.12 -39.61 -3.95
C ALA A 120 9.30 -38.90 -4.61
N PHE A 121 10.03 -38.11 -3.83
CA PHE A 121 11.16 -37.33 -4.30
C PHE A 121 12.08 -37.01 -3.13
N ARG A 122 13.34 -36.73 -3.42
CA ARG A 122 14.31 -36.16 -2.48
C ARG A 122 14.45 -34.67 -2.78
N VAL A 123 14.59 -33.86 -1.74
CA VAL A 123 14.91 -32.43 -1.88
C VAL A 123 16.41 -32.30 -2.12
N ARG A 124 16.82 -31.56 -3.15
CA ARG A 124 18.24 -31.30 -3.43
C ARG A 124 18.86 -30.50 -2.29
N VAL A 125 20.01 -30.94 -1.76
CA VAL A 125 20.83 -30.18 -0.80
C VAL A 125 22.11 -29.75 -1.53
N GLN A 126 22.21 -28.48 -1.93
CA GLN A 126 23.43 -27.97 -2.56
C GLN A 126 24.46 -27.51 -1.51
N ALA A 127 25.71 -27.91 -1.70
CA ALA A 127 26.87 -27.31 -1.05
C ALA A 127 27.06 -25.86 -1.57
N ALA A 128 27.52 -24.98 -0.71
CA ALA A 128 27.63 -23.54 -0.99
C ALA A 128 28.50 -23.26 -2.24
N GLY A 129 27.93 -22.53 -3.19
CA GLY A 129 28.69 -21.84 -4.25
C GLY A 129 28.36 -22.27 -5.67
N GLU A 130 27.15 -21.97 -6.15
CA GLU A 130 26.85 -21.79 -7.59
C GLU A 130 25.47 -21.12 -7.70
N GLY A 131 25.44 -19.79 -7.79
CA GLY A 131 24.22 -19.01 -7.96
C GLY A 131 23.78 -18.98 -9.42
N LEU A 132 22.49 -19.20 -9.68
CA LEU A 132 21.90 -19.07 -11.01
C LEU A 132 22.05 -17.63 -11.54
N GLY A 133 22.83 -17.48 -12.62
CA GLY A 133 22.82 -16.28 -13.45
C GLY A 133 21.63 -16.28 -14.41
N GLY A 134 20.96 -15.14 -14.52
CA GLY A 134 20.13 -14.78 -15.68
C GLY A 134 18.61 -14.84 -15.52
N ARG A 135 17.99 -13.65 -15.56
CA ARG A 135 16.55 -13.30 -15.72
C ARG A 135 15.60 -13.80 -14.62
N GLY A 136 15.54 -13.05 -13.52
CA GLY A 136 14.46 -13.10 -12.54
C GLY A 136 13.26 -12.22 -12.92
N PRO A 137 12.05 -12.54 -12.46
CA PRO A 137 10.88 -11.68 -12.60
C PRO A 137 11.03 -10.42 -11.75
N GLU A 138 10.41 -9.37 -12.26
CA GLU A 138 10.51 -7.99 -11.81
C GLU A 138 10.14 -7.81 -10.33
N SER A 139 11.06 -7.16 -9.62
CA SER A 139 10.96 -6.57 -8.28
C SER A 139 9.57 -6.04 -7.86
N GLU A 140 9.03 -6.65 -6.80
CA GLU A 140 7.97 -6.09 -5.95
C GLU A 140 8.53 -5.52 -4.63
N PRO A 141 7.75 -4.67 -3.91
CA PRO A 141 8.26 -3.67 -2.99
C PRO A 141 8.15 -4.08 -1.52
N GLY A 142 9.18 -3.75 -0.74
CA GLY A 142 9.03 -3.52 0.70
C GLY A 142 8.94 -4.77 1.57
N VAL A 143 9.98 -5.60 1.53
CA VAL A 143 10.45 -6.33 2.70
C VAL A 143 11.90 -5.91 2.86
N VAL A 144 12.24 -5.27 3.99
CA VAL A 144 13.63 -5.07 4.38
C VAL A 144 14.21 -6.46 4.53
N ARG A 145 15.03 -6.89 3.55
CA ARG A 145 15.78 -8.14 3.68
C ARG A 145 16.77 -7.95 4.82
N GLU A 146 16.74 -8.88 5.75
CA GLU A 146 17.75 -9.05 6.77
C GLU A 146 19.03 -9.51 6.04
N GLU A 147 19.84 -8.56 5.58
CA GLU A 147 21.19 -8.86 5.12
C GLU A 147 22.00 -9.27 6.34
N ALA A 148 22.56 -10.47 6.26
CA ALA A 148 23.46 -11.02 7.25
C ALA A 148 24.56 -10.01 7.55
N VAL A 149 24.49 -9.39 8.72
CA VAL A 149 25.58 -8.60 9.26
C VAL A 149 26.72 -9.56 9.54
N GLU A 150 27.76 -9.46 8.71
CA GLU A 150 29.06 -10.05 8.98
C GLU A 150 29.50 -9.65 10.39
N ARG A 151 29.69 -10.63 11.28
CA ARG A 151 30.24 -10.40 12.61
C ARG A 151 31.67 -9.88 12.47
N VAL A 152 31.91 -8.63 12.85
CA VAL A 152 33.23 -8.00 12.93
C VAL A 152 33.42 -7.52 14.38
N PRO A 153 34.64 -7.62 14.96
CA PRO A 153 34.83 -8.21 16.28
C PRO A 153 34.50 -7.30 17.47
N HIS A 154 34.12 -7.95 18.56
CA HIS A 154 34.00 -7.38 19.89
C HIS A 154 35.25 -6.60 20.29
N ALA A 155 35.09 -5.29 20.47
CA ALA A 155 35.94 -4.54 21.39
C ALA A 155 35.57 -4.97 22.82
N ASN A 156 36.48 -5.70 23.45
CA ASN A 156 36.44 -6.09 24.87
C ASN A 156 36.08 -4.90 25.76
N GLY A 157 35.05 -5.06 26.60
CA GLY A 157 34.69 -4.02 27.57
C GLY A 157 33.40 -4.27 28.35
N ARG A 158 33.41 -5.30 29.21
CA ARG A 158 32.58 -5.51 30.41
C ARG A 158 31.05 -5.46 30.25
N ALA A 159 30.44 -6.62 30.47
CA ALA A 159 29.03 -6.78 30.78
C ALA A 159 28.67 -6.01 32.07
N GLY A 160 27.71 -5.09 31.96
CA GLY A 160 27.17 -4.29 33.06
C GLY A 160 26.04 -3.40 32.51
N GLY A 161 24.86 -3.45 33.15
CA GLY A 161 23.57 -2.98 32.63
C GLY A 161 23.54 -1.59 31.98
N ARG A 162 22.89 -1.49 30.81
CA ARG A 162 22.72 -0.23 30.05
C ARG A 162 21.31 -0.11 29.45
N GLY A 163 20.29 -0.15 30.30
CA GLY A 163 18.89 -0.08 29.89
C GLY A 163 18.23 1.31 29.91
N GLY A 164 18.82 2.33 30.55
CA GLY A 164 18.05 3.55 30.92
C GLY A 164 18.63 4.91 30.55
N ALA A 165 19.73 5.00 29.81
CA ALA A 165 20.26 6.29 29.34
C ALA A 165 20.70 6.15 27.88
N GLY A 166 20.16 6.99 27.00
CA GLY A 166 20.60 7.06 25.60
C GLY A 166 19.67 6.43 24.55
N TRP A 167 18.41 6.10 24.89
CA TRP A 167 17.51 5.47 23.91
C TRP A 167 17.18 6.41 22.73
N LYS A 168 17.13 7.73 22.95
CA LYS A 168 16.88 8.72 21.90
C LYS A 168 18.03 8.78 20.91
N GLU A 169 19.27 8.80 21.41
CA GLU A 169 20.48 8.81 20.59
C GLU A 169 20.59 7.52 19.78
N ARG A 170 20.30 6.36 20.40
CA ARG A 170 20.22 5.07 19.70
C ARG A 170 19.12 5.06 18.65
N PHE A 171 17.93 5.54 18.97
CA PHE A 171 16.81 5.64 18.02
C PHE A 171 17.20 6.48 16.80
N VAL A 172 17.74 7.69 17.02
CA VAL A 172 18.18 8.60 15.95
C VAL A 172 19.29 7.96 15.11
N GLY A 173 20.27 7.30 15.74
CA GLY A 173 21.34 6.59 15.04
C GLY A 173 20.80 5.47 14.14
N VAL A 174 19.96 4.59 14.68
CA VAL A 174 19.45 3.40 13.98
C VAL A 174 18.46 3.77 12.88
N ILE A 175 17.55 4.71 13.11
CA ILE A 175 16.56 5.11 12.10
C ILE A 175 17.21 5.80 10.90
N ARG A 176 18.25 6.61 11.14
CA ARG A 176 19.02 7.26 10.08
C ARG A 176 19.94 6.30 9.34
N LEU A 177 20.57 5.34 10.05
CA LEU A 177 21.38 4.28 9.43
C LEU A 177 20.55 3.45 8.44
N ARG A 178 19.28 3.22 8.76
CA ARG A 178 18.33 2.53 7.88
C ARG A 178 17.70 3.44 6.81
N HIS A 179 18.24 4.63 6.61
CA HIS A 179 17.82 5.61 5.60
C HIS A 179 16.33 5.98 5.64
N TYR A 180 15.69 5.94 6.82
CA TYR A 180 14.31 6.37 6.95
C TYR A 180 14.18 7.88 6.70
N SER A 181 13.02 8.25 6.14
CA SER A 181 12.69 9.65 5.93
C SER A 181 12.61 10.41 7.26
N ILE A 182 12.97 11.69 7.26
CA ILE A 182 12.85 12.54 8.45
C ILE A 182 11.42 12.60 9.00
N ARG A 183 10.41 12.47 8.12
CA ARG A 183 9.01 12.44 8.53
C ARG A 183 8.70 11.17 9.32
N THR A 184 9.28 10.03 8.95
CA THR A 184 9.14 8.79 9.70
C THR A 184 9.86 8.88 11.03
N GLU A 185 11.07 9.45 11.07
CA GLU A 185 11.83 9.74 12.29
C GLU A 185 10.99 10.56 13.28
N GLN A 186 10.46 11.71 12.86
CA GLN A 186 9.60 12.56 13.69
C GLN A 186 8.33 11.85 14.16
N THR A 187 7.68 11.12 13.26
CA THR A 187 6.43 10.40 13.56
C THR A 187 6.68 9.31 14.60
N TYR A 188 7.74 8.52 14.42
CA TYR A 188 8.06 7.43 15.34
C TYR A 188 8.49 7.99 16.69
N GLN A 189 9.31 9.04 16.70
CA GLN A 189 9.70 9.71 17.93
C GLN A 189 8.49 10.23 18.72
N ASP A 190 7.55 10.92 18.06
CA ASP A 190 6.33 11.44 18.71
C ASP A 190 5.47 10.30 19.29
N TRP A 191 5.30 9.18 18.56
CA TRP A 191 4.57 8.03 19.08
C TRP A 191 5.26 7.37 20.27
N ILE A 192 6.59 7.22 20.21
CA ILE A 192 7.38 6.68 21.32
C ILE A 192 7.25 7.61 22.54
N GLU A 193 7.42 8.92 22.37
CA GLU A 193 7.31 9.88 23.48
C GLU A 193 5.90 9.92 24.10
N ARG A 194 4.84 9.74 23.29
CA ARG A 194 3.47 9.61 23.79
C ARG A 194 3.26 8.33 24.59
N PHE A 195 3.81 7.22 24.12
CA PHE A 195 3.78 5.94 24.83
C PHE A 195 4.48 6.04 26.18
N LEU A 196 5.70 6.61 26.22
CA LEU A 196 6.42 6.78 27.48
C LEU A 196 5.69 7.74 28.44
N ARG A 197 5.13 8.85 27.92
CA ARG A 197 4.36 9.79 28.74
C ARG A 197 3.09 9.17 29.32
N PHE A 198 2.42 8.30 28.56
CA PHE A 198 1.25 7.55 29.05
C PHE A 198 1.63 6.67 30.25
N HIS A 199 2.80 6.04 30.19
CA HIS A 199 3.38 5.21 31.26
C HIS A 199 4.22 6.01 32.27
N GLY A 200 3.84 7.24 32.57
CA GLY A 200 4.47 8.04 33.63
C GLY A 200 5.92 8.47 33.37
N GLY A 201 6.40 8.40 32.13
CA GLY A 201 7.79 8.73 31.77
C GLY A 201 8.80 7.64 32.09
N MET A 202 8.35 6.39 32.30
CA MET A 202 9.21 5.25 32.52
C MET A 202 10.17 5.02 31.34
N GLU A 203 11.33 4.43 31.62
CA GLU A 203 12.32 4.09 30.59
C GLU A 203 11.78 2.98 29.67
N PRO A 204 12.02 3.04 28.34
CA PRO A 204 11.55 2.04 27.40
C PRO A 204 11.92 0.60 27.77
N GLY A 205 13.09 0.41 28.40
CA GLY A 205 13.55 -0.91 28.83
C GLY A 205 12.74 -1.52 29.97
N ALA A 206 12.04 -0.71 30.77
CA ALA A 206 11.19 -1.16 31.87
C ALA A 206 9.77 -1.55 31.42
N LEU A 207 9.37 -1.16 30.22
CA LEU A 207 8.04 -1.38 29.65
C LEU A 207 8.11 -2.53 28.62
N GLY A 208 7.11 -3.40 28.53
CA GLY A 208 7.08 -4.58 27.66
C GLY A 208 5.78 -4.73 26.87
N GLU A 209 5.40 -5.97 26.56
CA GLU A 209 4.22 -6.28 25.76
C GLU A 209 2.91 -5.79 26.40
N ALA A 210 2.80 -5.90 27.73
CA ALA A 210 1.61 -5.50 28.47
C ALA A 210 1.34 -4.00 28.34
N GLU A 211 2.37 -3.19 28.53
CA GLU A 211 2.29 -1.73 28.46
C GLU A 211 2.02 -1.25 27.03
N VAL A 212 2.60 -1.93 26.03
CA VAL A 212 2.30 -1.68 24.61
C VAL A 212 0.83 -1.97 24.30
N ARG A 213 0.29 -3.09 24.79
CA ARG A 213 -1.12 -3.45 24.62
C ARG A 213 -2.04 -2.42 25.27
N GLU A 214 -1.77 -2.06 26.52
CA GLU A 214 -2.55 -1.07 27.27
C GLU A 214 -2.58 0.28 26.54
N PHE A 215 -1.44 0.75 26.04
CA PHE A 215 -1.39 1.99 25.29
C PHE A 215 -2.19 1.93 23.98
N LEU A 216 -2.11 0.83 23.24
CA LEU A 216 -2.84 0.66 21.98
C LEU A 216 -4.35 0.51 22.21
N GLU A 217 -4.76 -0.08 23.33
CA GLU A 217 -6.14 -0.14 23.78
C GLU A 217 -6.65 1.24 24.19
N TYR A 218 -5.87 2.00 24.96
CA TYR A 218 -6.17 3.40 25.28
C TYR A 218 -6.38 4.24 24.03
N LEU A 219 -5.53 4.05 23.00
CA LEU A 219 -5.70 4.74 21.73
C LEU A 219 -7.02 4.37 21.03
N ALA A 220 -7.39 3.09 21.02
CA ALA A 220 -8.59 2.61 20.36
C ALA A 220 -9.88 2.97 21.10
N VAL A 221 -9.92 2.77 22.42
CA VAL A 221 -11.14 2.87 23.24
C VAL A 221 -11.31 4.28 23.80
N ALA A 222 -10.32 4.81 24.50
CA ALA A 222 -10.44 6.11 25.17
C ALA A 222 -10.21 7.29 24.23
N ARG A 223 -9.28 7.16 23.27
CA ARG A 223 -8.97 8.21 22.29
C ARG A 223 -9.73 8.07 20.98
N ASN A 224 -10.39 6.94 20.76
CA ASN A 224 -11.17 6.62 19.56
C ASN A 224 -10.41 6.96 18.26
N VAL A 225 -9.12 6.63 18.20
CA VAL A 225 -8.30 6.94 17.03
C VAL A 225 -8.62 6.01 15.87
N SER A 226 -8.36 6.48 14.64
CA SER A 226 -8.54 5.64 13.46
C SER A 226 -7.60 4.43 13.48
N ALA A 227 -8.01 3.34 12.83
CA ALA A 227 -7.18 2.15 12.59
C ALA A 227 -5.79 2.48 12.02
N SER A 228 -5.72 3.45 11.09
CA SER A 228 -4.45 3.88 10.50
C SER A 228 -3.53 4.58 11.50
N THR A 229 -4.12 5.33 12.43
CA THR A 229 -3.38 6.04 13.48
C THR A 229 -2.82 5.05 14.50
N GLN A 230 -3.64 4.07 14.92
CA GLN A 230 -3.20 2.99 15.79
C GLN A 230 -2.09 2.14 15.16
N ASN A 231 -2.23 1.76 13.89
CA ASN A 231 -1.21 1.00 13.17
C ASN A 231 0.13 1.75 13.04
N GLN A 232 0.09 3.08 12.95
CA GLN A 232 1.29 3.92 12.94
C GLN A 232 1.99 3.94 14.31
N ALA A 233 1.22 4.07 15.39
CA ALA A 233 1.73 3.94 16.76
C ALA A 233 2.34 2.56 16.98
N PHE A 234 1.63 1.50 16.61
CA PHE A 234 2.10 0.12 16.71
C PHE A 234 3.41 -0.11 15.96
N SER A 235 3.53 0.42 14.73
CA SER A 235 4.76 0.30 13.93
C SER A 235 5.94 1.03 14.56
N ALA A 236 5.71 2.20 15.18
CA ALA A 236 6.76 2.92 15.91
C ALA A 236 7.26 2.12 17.13
N LEU A 237 6.35 1.46 17.86
CA LEU A 237 6.70 0.64 19.02
C LEU A 237 7.40 -0.66 18.62
N LEU A 238 6.94 -1.35 17.55
CA LEU A 238 7.67 -2.49 16.99
C LEU A 238 9.08 -2.11 16.56
N PHE A 239 9.26 -0.93 15.98
CA PHE A 239 10.58 -0.41 15.62
C PHE A 239 11.43 -0.13 16.86
N LEU A 240 10.89 0.52 17.89
CA LEU A 240 11.59 0.78 19.15
C LEU A 240 12.09 -0.53 19.77
N TYR A 241 11.22 -1.51 19.97
CA TYR A 241 11.57 -2.72 20.68
C TYR A 241 12.40 -3.70 19.84
N GLY A 242 11.96 -4.00 18.62
CA GLY A 242 12.63 -4.97 17.76
C GLY A 242 13.93 -4.48 17.15
N VAL A 243 14.06 -3.17 16.88
CA VAL A 243 15.18 -2.63 16.10
C VAL A 243 16.10 -1.72 16.93
N VAL A 244 15.55 -0.90 17.83
CA VAL A 244 16.38 0.03 18.64
C VAL A 244 16.87 -0.61 19.94
N LEU A 245 16.01 -1.38 20.61
CA LEU A 245 16.33 -2.04 21.87
C LEU A 245 16.80 -3.49 21.70
N GLU A 246 16.72 -4.03 20.48
CA GLU A 246 17.06 -5.42 20.15
C GLU A 246 16.36 -6.45 21.06
N ARG A 247 15.16 -6.07 21.54
CA ARG A 247 14.31 -6.89 22.39
C ARG A 247 12.95 -7.02 21.70
N PRO A 248 12.82 -7.92 20.71
CA PRO A 248 11.56 -8.09 20.00
C PRO A 248 10.45 -8.39 21.00
N LEU A 249 9.34 -7.67 20.87
CA LEU A 249 8.12 -7.99 21.59
C LEU A 249 7.68 -9.38 21.13
N GLY A 250 7.22 -10.21 22.06
CA GLY A 250 6.65 -11.53 21.80
C GLY A 250 5.38 -11.47 20.96
N ASP A 251 4.49 -12.45 21.11
CA ASP A 251 3.29 -12.51 20.28
C ASP A 251 2.28 -11.40 20.63
N LEU A 252 2.22 -10.38 19.78
CA LEU A 252 1.23 -9.30 19.84
C LEU A 252 0.12 -9.50 18.81
N GLN A 253 -0.07 -10.70 18.24
CA GLN A 253 -1.12 -10.97 17.26
C GLN A 253 -2.54 -10.69 17.79
N ASP A 254 -2.74 -10.83 19.11
CA ASP A 254 -4.00 -10.47 19.78
C ASP A 254 -4.23 -8.96 19.88
N VAL A 255 -3.19 -8.14 19.66
CA VAL A 255 -3.36 -6.70 19.44
C VAL A 255 -3.79 -6.53 17.98
N LEU A 256 -5.08 -6.77 17.74
CA LEU A 256 -5.72 -6.67 16.44
C LEU A 256 -5.16 -5.48 15.66
N ARG A 257 -4.37 -5.73 14.60
CA ARG A 257 -4.10 -4.71 13.58
C ARG A 257 -5.46 -4.22 13.12
N ALA A 258 -5.83 -3.00 13.50
CA ALA A 258 -7.16 -2.52 13.21
C ALA A 258 -7.38 -2.52 11.70
N ARG A 259 -8.38 -3.30 11.28
CA ARG A 259 -8.67 -3.53 9.86
C ARG A 259 -9.19 -2.23 9.28
N ARG A 260 -8.49 -1.71 8.27
CA ARG A 260 -8.96 -0.53 7.55
C ARG A 260 -10.11 -0.93 6.63
N ALA A 261 -11.28 -0.32 6.80
CA ALA A 261 -12.30 -0.35 5.76
C ALA A 261 -11.78 0.40 4.52
N GLY A 262 -11.76 -0.26 3.37
CA GLY A 262 -11.40 0.36 2.10
C GLY A 262 -12.42 1.46 1.77
N ARG A 263 -11.96 2.70 1.61
CA ARG A 263 -12.82 3.80 1.13
C ARG A 263 -12.56 4.01 -0.35
N LEU A 264 -13.62 4.15 -1.13
CA LEU A 264 -13.49 4.51 -2.54
C LEU A 264 -12.83 5.90 -2.66
N PRO A 265 -11.89 6.10 -3.60
CA PRO A 265 -11.29 7.39 -3.83
C PRO A 265 -12.35 8.40 -4.26
N VAL A 266 -12.20 9.62 -3.78
CA VAL A 266 -12.99 10.74 -4.27
C VAL A 266 -12.41 11.23 -5.58
N VAL A 267 -13.26 11.34 -6.59
CA VAL A 267 -12.93 11.83 -7.93
C VAL A 267 -13.80 13.06 -8.25
N LEU A 268 -13.15 14.10 -8.78
CA LEU A 268 -13.82 15.30 -9.26
C LEU A 268 -14.23 15.11 -10.71
N SER A 269 -15.36 15.70 -11.13
CA SER A 269 -15.70 15.82 -12.55
C SER A 269 -14.72 16.76 -13.25
N ARG A 270 -14.70 16.74 -14.58
CA ARG A 270 -13.85 17.62 -15.38
C ARG A 270 -14.18 19.09 -15.13
N GLU A 271 -15.46 19.42 -14.97
CA GLU A 271 -15.96 20.76 -14.68
C GLU A 271 -15.57 21.19 -13.27
N GLU A 272 -15.69 20.30 -12.28
CA GLU A 272 -15.22 20.57 -10.91
C GLU A 272 -13.71 20.84 -10.89
N VAL A 273 -12.91 20.04 -11.61
CA VAL A 273 -11.46 20.28 -11.75
C VAL A 273 -11.20 21.63 -12.42
N HIS A 274 -11.89 21.97 -13.51
CA HIS A 274 -11.71 23.26 -14.18
C HIS A 274 -12.03 24.44 -13.26
N ARG A 275 -13.16 24.41 -12.55
CA ARG A 275 -13.52 25.46 -11.59
C ARG A 275 -12.48 25.61 -10.49
N LEU A 276 -12.00 24.48 -9.93
CA LEU A 276 -10.96 24.48 -8.92
C LEU A 276 -9.65 25.08 -9.46
N LEU A 277 -9.14 24.62 -10.60
CA LEU A 277 -7.86 25.08 -11.12
C LEU A 277 -7.91 26.55 -11.58
N ASN A 278 -9.05 27.02 -12.10
CA ASN A 278 -9.22 28.41 -12.49
C ASN A 278 -9.34 29.35 -11.29
N GLY A 279 -9.81 28.87 -10.14
CA GLY A 279 -9.78 29.62 -8.89
C GLY A 279 -8.43 29.65 -8.18
N MET A 280 -7.33 29.24 -8.85
CA MET A 280 -5.98 29.23 -8.28
C MET A 280 -4.99 30.04 -9.13
N GLU A 281 -4.23 30.91 -8.47
CA GLU A 281 -3.29 31.82 -9.11
C GLU A 281 -1.83 31.56 -8.69
N GLY A 282 -0.91 32.16 -9.46
CA GLY A 282 0.53 32.15 -9.18
C GLY A 282 1.15 30.75 -9.11
N THR A 283 2.23 30.62 -8.34
CA THR A 283 3.00 29.37 -8.21
C THR A 283 2.16 28.21 -7.66
N LEU A 284 1.24 28.47 -6.72
CA LEU A 284 0.41 27.42 -6.14
C LEU A 284 -0.62 26.89 -7.16
N GLY A 285 -1.19 27.78 -7.97
CA GLY A 285 -2.05 27.40 -9.10
C GLY A 285 -1.29 26.60 -10.16
N LEU A 286 -0.06 27.00 -10.50
CA LEU A 286 0.80 26.23 -11.39
C LEU A 286 1.02 24.81 -10.84
N ILE A 287 1.45 24.67 -9.58
CA ILE A 287 1.64 23.35 -8.93
C ILE A 287 0.37 22.50 -9.04
N ALA A 288 -0.81 23.05 -8.75
CA ALA A 288 -2.06 22.28 -8.83
C ALA A 288 -2.38 21.79 -10.26
N ARG A 289 -2.14 22.63 -11.28
CA ARG A 289 -2.31 22.24 -12.69
C ARG A 289 -1.34 21.13 -13.09
N VAL A 290 -0.10 21.18 -12.59
CA VAL A 290 0.92 20.14 -12.81
C VAL A 290 0.53 18.83 -12.15
N LEU A 291 0.08 18.87 -10.89
CA LEU A 291 -0.38 17.67 -10.18
C LEU A 291 -1.54 16.99 -10.92
N TYR A 292 -2.51 17.77 -11.39
CA TYR A 292 -3.61 17.23 -12.18
C TYR A 292 -3.15 16.76 -13.57
N GLY A 293 -2.32 17.52 -14.28
CA GLY A 293 -1.93 17.19 -15.65
C GLY A 293 -0.95 16.01 -15.78
N THR A 294 -0.29 15.62 -14.69
CA THR A 294 0.74 14.55 -14.69
C THR A 294 0.42 13.39 -13.77
N GLY A 295 -0.54 13.57 -12.85
CA GLY A 295 -0.86 12.59 -11.82
C GLY A 295 0.25 12.36 -10.79
N MET A 296 1.32 13.16 -10.74
CA MET A 296 2.39 12.96 -9.77
C MET A 296 1.94 13.26 -8.33
N ARG A 297 2.66 12.71 -7.34
CA ARG A 297 2.41 12.98 -5.92
C ARG A 297 2.89 14.39 -5.58
N LEU A 298 2.28 14.99 -4.55
CA LEU A 298 2.65 16.34 -4.10
C LEU A 298 4.15 16.49 -3.82
N MET A 299 4.74 15.53 -3.09
CA MET A 299 6.18 15.59 -2.78
C MET A 299 7.06 15.33 -4.00
N GLU A 300 6.61 14.55 -4.98
CA GLU A 300 7.33 14.38 -6.25
C GLU A 300 7.38 15.71 -7.00
N CYS A 301 6.24 16.41 -7.10
CA CYS A 301 6.16 17.72 -7.75
C CYS A 301 7.03 18.78 -7.06
N LEU A 302 6.96 18.87 -5.73
CA LEU A 302 7.71 19.88 -4.98
C LEU A 302 9.22 19.64 -5.02
N ARG A 303 9.65 18.39 -5.17
CA ARG A 303 11.07 18.01 -5.21
C ARG A 303 11.66 17.99 -6.61
N LEU A 304 10.88 18.31 -7.65
CA LEU A 304 11.42 18.43 -9.01
C LEU A 304 12.58 19.42 -9.04
N ARG A 305 13.65 19.02 -9.72
CA ARG A 305 14.78 19.87 -10.07
C ARG A 305 14.63 20.41 -11.48
N VAL A 306 15.32 21.49 -11.80
CA VAL A 306 15.27 22.06 -13.17
C VAL A 306 15.67 21.04 -14.22
N LYS A 307 16.72 20.24 -13.97
CA LYS A 307 17.20 19.17 -14.87
C LYS A 307 16.21 18.03 -15.10
N ASP A 308 15.15 17.95 -14.29
CA ASP A 308 14.16 16.88 -14.39
C ASP A 308 13.09 17.20 -15.44
N VAL A 309 13.04 18.43 -15.95
CA VAL A 309 12.06 18.89 -16.93
C VAL A 309 12.73 19.02 -18.31
N ASP A 310 12.23 18.24 -19.26
CA ASP A 310 12.64 18.29 -20.66
C ASP A 310 11.53 18.93 -21.49
N PHE A 311 11.70 20.22 -21.81
CA PHE A 311 10.72 20.96 -22.59
C PHE A 311 10.69 20.51 -24.05
N GLU A 312 11.84 20.19 -24.64
CA GLU A 312 11.92 19.80 -26.05
C GLU A 312 11.18 18.49 -26.29
N ARG A 313 11.36 17.52 -25.39
CA ARG A 313 10.66 16.24 -25.46
C ARG A 313 9.28 16.26 -24.81
N GLY A 314 8.92 17.33 -24.11
CA GLY A 314 7.63 17.44 -23.40
C GLY A 314 7.49 16.39 -22.29
N MET A 315 8.56 16.15 -21.53
CA MET A 315 8.62 15.10 -20.50
C MET A 315 9.15 15.62 -19.18
N ILE A 316 8.73 14.99 -18.09
CA ILE A 316 9.26 15.21 -16.74
C ILE A 316 9.75 13.86 -16.19
N THR A 317 10.99 13.84 -15.69
CA THR A 317 11.57 12.66 -15.03
C THR A 317 11.39 12.78 -13.53
N ILE A 318 10.55 11.94 -12.95
CA ILE A 318 10.37 11.85 -11.50
C ILE A 318 11.42 10.90 -10.95
N ARG A 319 12.36 11.43 -10.17
CA ARG A 319 13.43 10.67 -9.52
C ARG A 319 13.02 10.16 -8.14
N GLU A 320 13.61 9.05 -7.72
CA GLU A 320 13.43 8.49 -6.36
C GLU A 320 11.95 8.19 -6.04
N GLY A 321 11.22 7.58 -7.00
CA GLY A 321 9.85 7.12 -6.79
C GLY A 321 9.74 6.04 -5.70
N LYS A 322 8.51 5.63 -5.32
CA LYS A 322 8.31 4.54 -4.35
C LYS A 322 9.09 3.28 -4.81
N GLY A 323 10.14 2.90 -4.08
CA GLY A 323 11.01 1.77 -4.43
C GLY A 323 12.26 2.15 -5.22
N ASP A 324 12.65 3.43 -5.23
CA ASP A 324 13.86 3.97 -5.88
C ASP A 324 13.88 3.78 -7.41
N LYS A 325 12.68 3.72 -8.01
CA LYS A 325 12.51 3.65 -9.46
C LYS A 325 12.17 5.03 -10.01
N ASP A 326 12.98 5.48 -10.95
CA ASP A 326 12.68 6.66 -11.77
C ASP A 326 11.51 6.33 -12.72
N ARG A 327 10.69 7.34 -13.02
CA ARG A 327 9.67 7.23 -14.06
C ARG A 327 9.48 8.54 -14.79
N THR A 328 9.04 8.45 -16.03
CA THR A 328 8.79 9.62 -16.87
C THR A 328 7.29 9.84 -17.01
N VAL A 329 6.88 11.11 -16.94
CA VAL A 329 5.50 11.55 -17.18
C VAL A 329 5.49 12.66 -18.23
N MET A 330 4.34 12.89 -18.85
CA MET A 330 4.16 13.99 -19.79
C MET A 330 4.30 15.37 -19.13
N LEU A 331 4.83 16.34 -19.85
CA LEU A 331 4.69 17.77 -19.53
C LEU A 331 3.42 18.29 -20.21
N PRO A 332 2.38 18.72 -19.47
CA PRO A 332 1.14 19.19 -20.09
C PRO A 332 1.37 20.48 -20.86
N GLU A 333 1.04 20.50 -22.15
CA GLU A 333 1.28 21.67 -23.01
C GLU A 333 0.58 22.93 -22.48
N ALA A 334 -0.63 22.76 -21.92
CA ALA A 334 -1.41 23.85 -21.33
C ALA A 334 -0.71 24.60 -20.18
N VAL A 335 0.30 23.99 -19.52
CA VAL A 335 1.06 24.66 -18.45
C VAL A 335 2.44 25.14 -18.92
N ARG A 336 2.87 24.80 -20.15
CA ARG A 336 4.23 25.10 -20.64
C ARG A 336 4.58 26.58 -20.51
N GLY A 337 3.74 27.46 -21.05
CA GLY A 337 3.99 28.91 -21.01
C GLY A 337 4.13 29.46 -19.58
N GLY A 338 3.20 29.08 -18.70
CA GLY A 338 3.26 29.48 -17.29
C GLY A 338 4.46 28.90 -16.54
N TRP A 339 4.92 27.70 -16.93
CA TRP A 339 6.09 27.06 -16.37
C TRP A 339 7.39 27.74 -16.79
N VAL A 340 7.55 28.10 -18.07
CA VAL A 340 8.73 28.83 -18.57
C VAL A 340 8.88 30.16 -17.84
N GLN A 341 7.82 30.97 -17.78
CA GLN A 341 7.82 32.23 -17.04
C GLN A 341 8.12 32.04 -15.54
N HIS A 342 7.67 30.93 -14.97
CA HIS A 342 8.00 30.59 -13.59
C HIS A 342 9.48 30.28 -13.41
N LEU A 343 10.09 29.52 -14.31
CA LEU A 343 11.52 29.22 -14.26
C LEU A 343 12.40 30.45 -14.48
N GLU A 344 11.98 31.41 -15.30
CA GLU A 344 12.67 32.70 -15.44
C GLU A 344 12.72 33.45 -14.10
N ARG A 345 11.61 33.51 -13.36
CA ARG A 345 11.60 34.10 -12.00
C ARG A 345 12.45 33.31 -11.02
N VAL A 346 12.44 31.98 -11.12
CA VAL A 346 13.30 31.12 -10.28
C VAL A 346 14.77 31.29 -10.62
N ARG A 347 15.10 31.59 -11.88
CA ARG A 347 16.46 31.87 -12.32
C ARG A 347 17.00 33.14 -11.68
N ILE A 348 16.21 34.22 -11.67
CA ILE A 348 16.54 35.47 -10.98
C ILE A 348 16.77 35.21 -9.48
N LEU A 349 15.91 34.42 -8.84
CA LEU A 349 16.06 34.04 -7.43
C LEU A 349 17.35 33.25 -7.18
N TRP A 350 17.66 32.29 -8.04
CA TRP A 350 18.88 31.49 -7.94
C TRP A 350 20.14 32.35 -8.13
N GLU A 351 20.14 33.26 -9.11
CA GLU A 351 21.24 34.22 -9.32
C GLU A 351 21.45 35.11 -8.09
N SER A 352 20.36 35.60 -7.49
CA SER A 352 20.43 36.33 -6.21
C SER A 352 21.01 35.48 -5.09
N ASP A 353 20.61 34.22 -4.94
CA ASP A 353 21.16 33.31 -3.92
C ASP A 353 22.66 33.08 -4.12
N ARG A 354 23.11 32.97 -5.39
CA ARG A 354 24.54 32.82 -5.72
C ARG A 354 25.32 34.08 -5.39
N ALA A 355 24.79 35.26 -5.74
CA ALA A 355 25.41 36.55 -5.44
C ALA A 355 25.53 36.79 -3.91
N SER A 356 24.55 36.33 -3.13
CA SER A 356 24.58 36.39 -1.66
C SER A 356 25.43 35.30 -0.99
N GLY A 357 26.10 34.44 -1.76
CA GLY A 357 26.96 33.39 -1.22
C GLY A 357 26.23 32.31 -0.43
N LEU A 358 24.91 32.12 -0.66
CA LEU A 358 24.14 31.15 0.10
C LEU A 358 24.62 29.71 -0.18
N PRO A 359 24.50 28.80 0.81
CA PRO A 359 24.69 27.38 0.56
C PRO A 359 23.82 26.91 -0.62
N GLY A 360 24.29 25.90 -1.34
CA GLY A 360 23.49 25.25 -2.38
C GLY A 360 22.21 24.65 -1.80
N VAL A 361 21.26 24.30 -2.66
CA VAL A 361 20.07 23.53 -2.26
C VAL A 361 20.49 22.20 -1.62
N TRP A 362 19.60 21.61 -0.82
CA TRP A 362 19.84 20.29 -0.23
C TRP A 362 20.14 19.24 -1.32
N MET A 363 21.10 18.37 -1.06
CA MET A 363 21.53 17.28 -1.94
C MET A 363 21.55 15.97 -1.14
N PRO A 364 21.30 14.81 -1.76
CA PRO A 364 21.47 13.53 -1.07
C PRO A 364 22.91 13.36 -0.57
N ASP A 365 23.11 12.92 0.68
CA ASP A 365 24.42 12.95 1.38
C ASP A 365 25.59 12.35 0.57
N ALA A 366 25.33 11.25 -0.16
CA ALA A 366 26.33 10.62 -1.01
C ALA A 366 26.71 11.47 -2.23
N LEU A 367 25.72 12.18 -2.82
CA LEU A 367 25.92 13.09 -3.93
C LEU A 367 26.55 14.41 -3.49
N GLU A 368 26.16 14.97 -2.34
CA GLU A 368 26.76 16.20 -1.82
C GLU A 368 28.26 16.02 -1.53
N ARG A 369 28.66 14.86 -0.98
CA ARG A 369 30.08 14.52 -0.83
C ARG A 369 30.82 14.37 -2.16
N LYS A 370 30.20 13.68 -3.13
CA LYS A 370 30.84 13.40 -4.43
C LYS A 370 30.94 14.65 -5.29
N TYR A 371 29.96 15.54 -5.20
CA TYR A 371 29.83 16.77 -5.97
C TYR A 371 29.42 17.95 -5.06
N PRO A 372 30.36 18.54 -4.30
CA PRO A 372 30.06 19.57 -3.30
C PRO A 372 29.40 20.83 -3.87
N GLU A 373 29.74 21.18 -5.12
CA GLU A 373 29.23 22.38 -5.78
C GLU A 373 27.90 22.14 -6.53
N ALA A 374 27.46 20.88 -6.67
CA ALA A 374 26.27 20.53 -7.45
C ALA A 374 25.01 21.24 -6.94
N GLY A 375 24.86 21.37 -5.61
CA GLY A 375 23.72 22.10 -5.02
C GLY A 375 23.68 23.59 -5.37
N LYS A 376 24.77 24.17 -5.90
CA LYS A 376 24.82 25.56 -6.35
C LYS A 376 24.50 25.70 -7.84
N GLU A 377 24.53 24.62 -8.60
CA GLU A 377 24.24 24.65 -10.03
C GLU A 377 22.74 24.85 -10.31
N TRP A 378 22.43 25.52 -11.42
CA TRP A 378 21.06 25.74 -11.87
C TRP A 378 20.28 24.44 -12.11
N SER A 379 20.94 23.44 -12.67
CA SER A 379 20.38 22.12 -12.98
C SER A 379 19.74 21.46 -11.74
N TRP A 380 20.32 21.67 -10.57
CA TRP A 380 19.88 21.11 -9.29
C TRP A 380 18.92 22.01 -8.52
N MET A 381 18.70 23.25 -8.96
CA MET A 381 17.74 24.15 -8.32
C MET A 381 16.34 23.52 -8.31
N TRP A 382 15.59 23.76 -7.23
CA TRP A 382 14.18 23.36 -7.16
C TRP A 382 13.38 24.08 -8.24
N VAL A 383 12.49 23.36 -8.93
CA VAL A 383 11.51 24.02 -9.81
C VAL A 383 10.60 24.93 -8.99
N PHE A 384 10.16 24.47 -7.81
CA PHE A 384 9.26 25.22 -6.93
C PHE A 384 9.97 25.57 -5.63
N PRO A 385 10.86 26.58 -5.60
CA PRO A 385 11.55 26.96 -4.38
C PRO A 385 10.61 27.63 -3.36
N GLY A 386 10.93 27.48 -2.09
CA GLY A 386 10.31 28.19 -1.00
C GLY A 386 10.65 29.68 -1.03
N LYS A 387 9.70 30.52 -0.60
CA LYS A 387 9.90 31.98 -0.53
C LYS A 387 11.01 32.35 0.46
N ARG A 388 11.10 31.63 1.57
CA ARG A 388 12.08 31.84 2.63
C ARG A 388 13.10 30.70 2.64
N LEU A 389 14.29 30.98 3.16
CA LEU A 389 15.26 29.94 3.49
C LEU A 389 14.71 29.08 4.63
N SER A 390 15.25 27.87 4.73
CA SER A 390 14.92 26.92 5.79
C SER A 390 16.21 26.33 6.32
N VAL A 391 16.27 26.17 7.64
CA VAL A 391 17.31 25.38 8.29
C VAL A 391 17.03 23.92 8.00
N ASP A 392 18.02 23.21 7.44
CA ASP A 392 17.97 21.76 7.34
C ASP A 392 18.07 21.17 8.75
N PRO A 393 17.05 20.46 9.25
CA PRO A 393 17.05 19.91 10.61
C PRO A 393 18.10 18.82 10.84
N ARG A 394 18.68 18.23 9.79
CA ARG A 394 19.75 17.21 9.93
C ARG A 394 21.15 17.83 9.92
N SER A 395 21.42 18.76 9.00
CA SER A 395 22.73 19.40 8.87
C SER A 395 22.88 20.72 9.62
N GLY A 396 21.78 21.35 10.06
CA GLY A 396 21.76 22.68 10.66
C GLY A 396 22.02 23.82 9.68
N ILE A 397 22.23 23.51 8.39
CA ILE A 397 22.59 24.51 7.38
C ILE A 397 21.32 25.21 6.90
N GLU A 398 21.30 26.54 6.98
CA GLU A 398 20.26 27.36 6.38
C GLU A 398 20.47 27.45 4.87
N ARG A 399 19.50 26.94 4.11
CA ARG A 399 19.56 26.89 2.65
C ARG A 399 18.19 27.01 2.02
N ARG A 400 18.15 27.22 0.70
CA ARG A 400 16.87 27.26 -0.02
C ARG A 400 16.28 25.86 -0.15
N HIS A 401 15.06 25.71 0.36
CA HIS A 401 14.29 24.48 0.25
C HIS A 401 13.19 24.62 -0.79
N HIS A 402 12.52 23.52 -1.16
CA HIS A 402 11.33 23.58 -1.98
C HIS A 402 10.16 24.22 -1.21
N ALA A 403 9.12 24.64 -1.94
CA ALA A 403 7.89 25.17 -1.37
C ALA A 403 7.27 24.17 -0.40
N HIS A 404 6.76 24.67 0.72
CA HIS A 404 6.23 23.82 1.78
C HIS A 404 4.88 23.21 1.38
N GLU A 405 4.68 21.93 1.62
CA GLU A 405 3.52 21.19 1.10
C GLU A 405 2.18 21.69 1.65
N THR A 406 2.18 22.20 2.89
CA THR A 406 0.96 22.71 3.53
C THR A 406 0.42 23.96 2.83
N ALA A 407 1.27 24.75 2.18
CA ALA A 407 0.83 25.91 1.41
C ALA A 407 -0.02 25.48 0.22
N VAL A 408 0.44 24.46 -0.52
CA VAL A 408 -0.29 23.88 -1.67
C VAL A 408 -1.58 23.22 -1.18
N GLN A 409 -1.52 22.42 -0.12
CA GLN A 409 -2.70 21.75 0.44
C GLN A 409 -3.78 22.74 0.89
N ARG A 410 -3.38 23.83 1.56
CA ARG A 410 -4.30 24.89 1.99
C ARG A 410 -4.90 25.62 0.79
N ALA A 411 -4.10 25.95 -0.22
CA ALA A 411 -4.58 26.62 -1.43
C ALA A 411 -5.58 25.77 -2.22
N VAL A 412 -5.32 24.47 -2.40
CA VAL A 412 -6.26 23.54 -3.05
C VAL A 412 -7.58 23.45 -2.27
N LYS A 413 -7.53 23.34 -0.94
CA LYS A 413 -8.74 23.32 -0.10
C LYS A 413 -9.53 24.62 -0.15
N ALA A 414 -8.84 25.76 -0.10
CA ALA A 414 -9.46 27.08 -0.18
C ALA A 414 -10.15 27.27 -1.54
N SER A 415 -9.47 26.92 -2.62
CA SER A 415 -10.04 27.01 -3.97
C SER A 415 -11.22 26.07 -4.18
N ALA A 416 -11.16 24.84 -3.68
CA ALA A 416 -12.30 23.91 -3.71
C ALA A 416 -13.53 24.46 -2.98
N ARG A 417 -13.33 25.11 -1.83
CA ARG A 417 -14.40 25.78 -1.07
C ARG A 417 -14.99 26.96 -1.87
N MET A 418 -14.15 27.78 -2.50
CA MET A 418 -14.60 28.90 -3.34
C MET A 418 -15.34 28.43 -4.58
N ALA A 419 -14.92 27.31 -5.17
CA ALA A 419 -15.57 26.66 -6.30
C ALA A 419 -16.85 25.87 -5.94
N GLN A 420 -17.28 25.96 -4.67
CA GLN A 420 -18.48 25.29 -4.11
C GLN A 420 -18.48 23.77 -4.35
N ILE A 421 -17.30 23.14 -4.29
CA ILE A 421 -17.18 21.69 -4.43
C ILE A 421 -17.45 21.06 -3.07
N SER A 422 -18.55 20.30 -2.97
CA SER A 422 -18.98 19.67 -1.72
C SER A 422 -18.16 18.43 -1.35
N LYS A 423 -17.46 17.82 -2.33
CA LYS A 423 -16.59 16.66 -2.13
C LYS A 423 -15.36 17.03 -1.30
N PRO A 424 -14.79 16.12 -0.48
CA PRO A 424 -13.55 16.40 0.22
C PRO A 424 -12.37 16.43 -0.75
N VAL A 425 -11.81 17.62 -0.98
CA VAL A 425 -10.73 17.83 -1.95
C VAL A 425 -9.37 18.00 -1.27
N GLY A 426 -8.36 17.32 -1.82
CA GLY A 426 -6.95 17.58 -1.55
C GLY A 426 -6.09 17.25 -2.77
N CYS A 427 -4.76 17.36 -2.63
CA CYS A 427 -3.84 17.08 -3.74
C CYS A 427 -3.95 15.64 -4.27
N HIS A 428 -4.25 14.67 -3.39
CA HIS A 428 -4.48 13.28 -3.83
C HIS A 428 -5.76 13.14 -4.67
N THR A 429 -6.79 13.93 -4.41
CA THR A 429 -8.03 13.96 -5.22
C THR A 429 -7.72 14.36 -6.67
N LEU A 430 -6.81 15.32 -6.90
CA LEU A 430 -6.39 15.69 -8.26
C LEU A 430 -5.72 14.53 -8.99
N ARG A 431 -4.86 13.77 -8.31
CA ARG A 431 -4.23 12.57 -8.86
C ARG A 431 -5.26 11.47 -9.17
N HIS A 432 -6.23 11.26 -8.29
CA HIS A 432 -7.30 10.30 -8.52
C HIS A 432 -8.16 10.71 -9.73
N SER A 433 -8.43 12.01 -9.86
CA SER A 433 -9.18 12.57 -10.99
C SER A 433 -8.41 12.44 -12.30
N PHE A 434 -7.10 12.70 -12.30
CA PHE A 434 -6.23 12.45 -13.46
C PHE A 434 -6.33 11.00 -13.94
N ALA A 435 -6.11 10.04 -13.03
CA ALA A 435 -6.12 8.63 -13.36
C ALA A 435 -7.47 8.20 -13.95
N THR A 436 -8.57 8.60 -13.31
CA THR A 436 -9.92 8.29 -13.76
C THR A 436 -10.21 8.93 -15.12
N HIS A 437 -9.84 10.20 -15.33
CA HIS A 437 -10.07 10.89 -16.59
C HIS A 437 -9.25 10.31 -17.76
N LEU A 438 -8.09 9.71 -17.50
CA LEU A 438 -7.35 8.95 -18.52
C LEU A 438 -8.09 7.66 -18.88
N LEU A 439 -8.53 6.90 -17.89
CA LEU A 439 -9.34 5.68 -18.12
C LEU A 439 -10.64 6.01 -18.87
N GLU A 440 -11.32 7.10 -18.53
CA GLU A 440 -12.51 7.60 -19.24
C GLU A 440 -12.25 7.97 -20.70
N ARG A 441 -11.00 8.30 -21.06
CA ARG A 441 -10.58 8.57 -22.44
C ARG A 441 -10.13 7.31 -23.19
N GLY A 442 -10.22 6.14 -22.56
CA GLY A 442 -9.80 4.88 -23.14
C GLY A 442 -8.31 4.57 -23.00
N THR A 443 -7.57 5.29 -22.15
CA THR A 443 -6.19 4.89 -21.81
C THR A 443 -6.22 3.56 -21.07
N ASP A 444 -5.35 2.63 -21.43
CA ASP A 444 -5.30 1.33 -20.79
C ASP A 444 -4.77 1.41 -19.35
N LEU A 445 -5.14 0.43 -18.54
CA LEU A 445 -4.82 0.40 -17.11
C LEU A 445 -3.32 0.31 -16.84
N ARG A 446 -2.55 -0.32 -17.74
CA ARG A 446 -1.10 -0.49 -17.57
C ARG A 446 -0.38 0.83 -17.82
N SER A 447 -0.74 1.57 -18.86
CA SER A 447 -0.23 2.93 -19.10
C SER A 447 -0.52 3.86 -17.92
N VAL A 448 -1.73 3.81 -17.35
CA VAL A 448 -2.06 4.60 -16.15
C VAL A 448 -1.23 4.14 -14.93
N GLN A 449 -1.02 2.83 -14.75
CA GLN A 449 -0.17 2.30 -13.68
C GLN A 449 1.26 2.84 -13.77
N GLU A 450 1.85 2.82 -14.97
CA GLU A 450 3.22 3.26 -15.23
C GLU A 450 3.39 4.76 -14.96
N LEU A 451 2.48 5.60 -15.48
CA LEU A 451 2.48 7.05 -15.24
C LEU A 451 2.38 7.38 -13.73
N LEU A 452 1.54 6.65 -13.02
CA LEU A 452 1.37 6.84 -11.58
C LEU A 452 2.52 6.23 -10.77
N GLY A 453 3.36 5.38 -11.34
CA GLY A 453 4.41 4.67 -10.61
C GLY A 453 3.82 3.77 -9.52
N HIS A 454 2.77 3.02 -9.85
CA HIS A 454 2.19 2.01 -8.98
C HIS A 454 2.92 0.68 -9.20
N GLN A 455 3.41 0.09 -8.11
CA GLN A 455 4.14 -1.18 -8.17
C GLN A 455 3.22 -2.37 -8.49
N SER A 456 1.94 -2.28 -8.11
CA SER A 456 0.92 -3.27 -8.43
C SER A 456 -0.26 -2.64 -9.16
N VAL A 457 -0.78 -3.38 -10.14
CA VAL A 457 -2.01 -3.06 -10.88
C VAL A 457 -3.21 -2.93 -9.92
N GLU A 458 -3.23 -3.68 -8.81
CA GLU A 458 -4.29 -3.63 -7.80
C GLU A 458 -4.49 -2.21 -7.25
N THR A 459 -3.41 -1.46 -7.05
CA THR A 459 -3.49 -0.06 -6.59
C THR A 459 -4.11 0.85 -7.66
N THR A 460 -4.00 0.48 -8.94
CA THR A 460 -4.58 1.21 -10.08
C THR A 460 -6.02 0.77 -10.35
N GLN A 461 -6.37 -0.50 -10.07
CA GLN A 461 -7.75 -1.03 -10.18
C GLN A 461 -8.74 -0.28 -9.29
N ILE A 462 -8.27 0.38 -8.23
CA ILE A 462 -9.15 1.25 -7.42
C ILE A 462 -9.87 2.29 -8.29
N TYR A 463 -9.29 2.73 -9.41
CA TYR A 463 -9.91 3.67 -10.35
C TYR A 463 -10.92 3.04 -11.30
N THR A 464 -10.86 1.72 -11.55
CA THR A 464 -11.83 1.05 -12.43
C THR A 464 -13.21 0.96 -11.80
N HIS A 465 -13.30 0.96 -10.46
CA HIS A 465 -14.58 1.07 -9.77
C HIS A 465 -15.33 2.37 -10.08
N VAL A 466 -14.62 3.46 -10.41
CA VAL A 466 -15.24 4.74 -10.80
C VAL A 466 -15.73 4.70 -12.25
N MET A 467 -15.10 3.87 -13.08
CA MET A 467 -15.51 3.61 -14.47
C MET A 467 -16.76 2.71 -14.55
N ASN A 468 -16.94 1.81 -13.57
CA ASN A 468 -18.18 1.06 -13.39
C ASN A 468 -19.30 1.98 -12.87
N ARG A 469 -19.71 2.96 -13.69
CA ARG A 469 -20.92 3.75 -13.45
C ARG A 469 -22.11 2.81 -13.65
N PRO A 470 -22.91 2.51 -12.61
CA PRO A 470 -24.08 1.65 -12.76
C PRO A 470 -24.98 2.19 -13.88
N GLY A 471 -25.25 3.50 -13.92
CA GLY A 471 -26.15 4.13 -14.90
C GLY A 471 -25.70 4.19 -16.37
N LEU A 472 -24.52 3.70 -16.76
CA LEU A 472 -24.13 3.60 -18.20
C LEU A 472 -24.36 2.20 -18.78
N ALA A 473 -24.35 1.16 -17.96
CA ALA A 473 -24.53 -0.24 -18.39
C ALA A 473 -25.74 -0.92 -17.73
N VAL A 474 -26.24 -0.36 -16.62
CA VAL A 474 -27.39 -0.80 -15.85
C VAL A 474 -28.27 0.42 -15.64
N LEU A 475 -29.28 0.58 -16.50
CA LEU A 475 -30.27 1.63 -16.34
C LEU A 475 -31.03 1.41 -15.03
N SER A 476 -31.33 2.50 -14.31
CA SER A 476 -32.25 2.42 -13.19
C SER A 476 -33.61 1.97 -13.71
N PRO A 477 -34.33 1.08 -13.02
CA PRO A 477 -35.73 0.79 -13.35
C PRO A 477 -36.63 2.04 -13.34
N LEU A 478 -36.24 3.11 -12.63
CA LEU A 478 -36.95 4.40 -12.65
C LEU A 478 -36.66 5.24 -13.91
N ASP A 479 -35.61 4.90 -14.66
CA ASP A 479 -35.21 5.60 -15.90
C ASP A 479 -35.77 4.88 -17.14
N ASP A 480 -36.79 4.02 -16.98
CA ASP A 480 -37.42 3.23 -18.06
C ASP A 480 -38.36 4.06 -18.97
N GLY A 481 -38.45 5.36 -18.72
CA GLY A 481 -39.30 6.30 -19.45
C GLY A 481 -40.72 6.43 -18.87
N THR A 482 -41.04 5.73 -17.79
CA THR A 482 -42.32 5.89 -17.08
C THR A 482 -42.33 7.25 -16.35
N PRO A 483 -43.24 8.18 -16.69
CA PRO A 483 -43.27 9.50 -16.07
C PRO A 483 -43.66 9.40 -14.60
N LEU A 484 -42.81 9.95 -13.73
CA LEU A 484 -43.10 10.12 -12.31
C LEU A 484 -43.81 11.46 -12.07
N ARG A 485 -44.70 11.50 -11.08
CA ARG A 485 -45.31 12.76 -10.62
C ARG A 485 -44.28 13.56 -9.83
N GLU A 486 -43.94 14.74 -10.32
CA GLU A 486 -43.11 15.69 -9.57
C GLU A 486 -44.01 16.53 -8.65
N GLU A 487 -44.04 16.19 -7.37
CA GLU A 487 -44.62 17.08 -6.35
C GLU A 487 -43.51 17.92 -5.71
N PRO A 488 -43.70 19.25 -5.57
CA PRO A 488 -42.69 20.10 -4.94
C PRO A 488 -42.48 19.70 -3.48
N VAL A 489 -41.25 19.32 -3.14
CA VAL A 489 -40.85 19.01 -1.76
C VAL A 489 -40.56 20.32 -1.03
N GLU A 490 -41.55 20.82 -0.28
CA GLU A 490 -41.34 21.98 0.60
C GLU A 490 -40.58 21.58 1.87
N TYR A 491 -39.31 22.00 1.95
CA TYR A 491 -38.56 21.93 3.21
C TYR A 491 -38.95 23.12 4.09
N ARG A 492 -39.85 22.90 5.06
CA ARG A 492 -40.08 23.90 6.11
C ARG A 492 -38.86 23.95 7.03
N VAL A 493 -38.06 25.00 6.89
CA VAL A 493 -37.07 25.37 7.89
C VAL A 493 -37.86 25.89 9.09
N GLY A 494 -38.07 25.04 10.09
CA GLY A 494 -38.80 25.42 11.29
C GLY A 494 -38.10 26.57 11.99
N SER A 495 -38.62 27.78 11.86
CA SER A 495 -38.36 28.84 12.83
C SER A 495 -39.02 28.40 14.14
N GLY A 496 -38.20 27.99 15.09
CA GLY A 496 -38.66 27.50 16.38
C GLY A 496 -39.45 28.57 17.13
N SER A 497 -40.78 28.44 17.14
CA SER A 497 -41.67 28.88 18.22
C SER A 497 -43.05 28.23 18.02
N GLY A 498 -43.43 27.33 18.91
CA GLY A 498 -44.83 26.89 19.03
C GLY A 498 -45.07 25.39 18.76
N GLU A 499 -45.20 24.64 19.86
CA GLU A 499 -45.91 23.37 20.01
C GLU A 499 -45.58 22.21 19.06
N ALA A 500 -44.76 21.29 19.58
CA ALA A 500 -44.62 19.94 19.06
C ALA A 500 -45.97 19.19 19.05
N ARG A 501 -46.68 19.22 17.92
CA ARG A 501 -47.72 18.21 17.65
C ARG A 501 -47.04 16.86 17.49
N ARG A 502 -47.26 15.97 18.47
CA ARG A 502 -46.87 14.55 18.38
C ARG A 502 -47.44 13.95 17.07
N PRO A 503 -46.63 13.26 16.25
CA PRO A 503 -47.18 12.55 15.11
C PRO A 503 -48.12 11.44 15.61
N ARG A 504 -49.32 11.36 15.02
CA ARG A 504 -50.29 10.29 15.30
C ARG A 504 -49.60 8.95 15.00
N GLN A 505 -49.49 8.10 16.02
CA GLN A 505 -49.17 6.68 15.82
C GLN A 505 -50.22 6.09 14.89
N ALA A 506 -49.83 5.77 13.66
CA ALA A 506 -50.59 4.82 12.85
C ALA A 506 -50.48 3.47 13.57
N ARG A 507 -51.61 2.96 14.08
CA ARG A 507 -51.73 1.57 14.53
C ARG A 507 -51.37 0.68 13.35
N VAL A 508 -50.27 -0.05 13.47
CA VAL A 508 -50.04 -1.24 12.64
C VAL A 508 -50.95 -2.30 13.23
N GLU A 509 -52.05 -2.60 12.54
CA GLU A 509 -52.85 -3.78 12.86
C GLU A 509 -52.02 -5.03 12.53
N ASP A 510 -51.73 -5.83 13.55
CA ASP A 510 -51.14 -7.16 13.42
C ASP A 510 -52.03 -8.02 12.52
N ARG A 511 -51.59 -8.26 11.28
CA ARG A 511 -52.09 -9.38 10.47
C ARG A 511 -51.00 -10.46 10.45
N PRO A 512 -51.27 -11.67 10.95
CA PRO A 512 -50.31 -12.76 10.87
C PRO A 512 -50.09 -13.17 9.41
N TYR A 513 -48.83 -13.45 9.06
CA TYR A 513 -48.44 -13.97 7.76
C TYR A 513 -49.04 -15.37 7.56
N GLU A 514 -49.99 -15.50 6.64
CA GLU A 514 -50.41 -16.81 6.11
C GLU A 514 -49.36 -17.30 5.11
N LEU A 515 -48.76 -18.45 5.42
CA LEU A 515 -47.91 -19.22 4.52
C LEU A 515 -48.80 -19.76 3.38
N LEU A 516 -48.50 -19.34 2.15
CA LEU A 516 -49.09 -19.94 0.95
C LEU A 516 -48.59 -21.38 0.82
N GLU A 517 -49.51 -22.33 1.01
CA GLU A 517 -49.30 -23.75 0.68
C GLU A 517 -49.21 -23.92 -0.85
N ASP A 518 -48.20 -24.68 -1.26
CA ASP A 518 -47.84 -24.98 -2.64
C ASP A 518 -48.70 -26.13 -3.17
N GLU A 519 -49.80 -25.81 -3.86
CA GLU A 519 -50.65 -26.77 -4.57
C GLU A 519 -50.30 -26.76 -6.07
N GLY A 520 -49.48 -27.75 -6.47
CA GLY A 520 -49.65 -28.52 -7.71
C GLY A 520 -49.36 -27.84 -9.06
N SER A 521 -48.24 -28.21 -9.69
CA SER A 521 -48.12 -28.19 -11.16
C SER A 521 -48.44 -29.59 -11.74
N PRO A 522 -49.23 -29.69 -12.81
CA PRO A 522 -49.57 -30.97 -13.47
C PRO A 522 -48.56 -31.33 -14.58
N GLY A 523 -48.26 -32.62 -14.73
CA GLY A 523 -47.53 -33.18 -15.86
C GLY A 523 -46.50 -34.23 -15.48
#